data_AF-A0A147IXJ3-F1
#
_entry.id   AF-A0A147IXJ3-F1
#
_cell.length_a   1.000
_cell.length_b   1.000
_cell.length_c   1.000
_cell.angle_alpha   90.00
_cell.angle_beta   90.00
_cell.angle_gamma   90.00
#
_symmetry.space_group_name_H-M   'P 1'
#
loop_
_entity.id
_entity.type
_entity.pdbx_description
1 polymer ?
#
loop_
_entity_poly.entity_id
_entity_poly.type
_entity_poly.pdbx_seq_one_letter_code
_entity_poly.pdbx_strand_id
1 'polypeptide(L)' 'MTGNPPRKDIRRPDPIVAVGLLTQRDLDVLGSGFRRSFPVEEDTAFDDLLQALDSIEAIHVPHRKD' A
#
# COMPACT_ATOMS: atom_id res chain seq x y z
N MET A 1 37.46 32.48 18.02
CA MET A 1 37.08 31.19 17.42
C MET A 1 36.06 30.54 18.33
N THR A 2 34.77 30.76 18.10
CA THR A 2 33.69 30.08 18.82
C THR A 2 32.87 29.34 17.77
N GLY A 3 33.17 28.05 17.61
CA GLY A 3 32.39 27.17 16.75
C GLY A 3 30.98 27.05 17.33
N ASN A 4 29.98 27.36 16.53
CA ASN A 4 28.58 27.12 16.88
C ASN A 4 28.40 25.60 17.07
N PRO A 5 27.77 25.12 18.17
CA PRO A 5 27.58 23.68 18.35
C PRO A 5 26.73 23.11 17.21
N PRO A 6 26.98 21.86 16.78
CA PRO A 6 26.18 21.23 15.75
C PRO A 6 24.73 21.21 16.21
N ARG A 7 23.82 21.75 15.39
CA ARG A 7 22.38 21.62 15.64
C ARG A 7 22.11 20.12 15.74
N LYS A 8 21.68 19.67 16.93
CA LYS A 8 21.22 18.31 17.16
C LYS A 8 20.13 18.05 16.12
N ASP A 9 20.38 17.14 15.18
CA ASP A 9 19.35 16.70 14.24
C ASP A 9 18.24 16.08 15.08
N ILE A 10 17.20 16.87 15.35
CA ILE A 10 15.95 16.39 15.88
C ILE A 10 15.33 15.63 14.70
N ARG A 11 15.70 14.36 14.54
CA ARG A 11 15.00 13.45 13.64
C ARG A 11 13.55 13.46 14.10
N ARG A 12 12.70 14.19 13.38
CA ARG A 12 11.26 14.10 13.59
C ARG A 12 10.90 12.63 13.37
N PRO A 13 10.05 12.05 14.21
CA PRO A 13 9.55 10.71 13.95
C PRO A 13 8.93 10.69 12.56
N ASP A 14 9.14 9.60 11.83
CA ASP A 14 8.51 9.39 10.53
C ASP A 14 6.98 9.52 10.68
N PRO A 15 6.29 10.10 9.70
CA PRO A 15 4.84 10.25 9.77
C PRO A 15 4.16 8.87 9.76
N ILE A 16 3.15 8.70 10.61
CA ILE A 16 2.25 7.54 10.52
C ILE A 16 1.37 7.72 9.28
N VAL A 17 1.42 6.75 8.37
CA VAL A 17 0.61 6.71 7.14
C VAL A 17 -0.28 5.47 7.18
N ALA A 18 -1.60 5.67 7.01
CA ALA A 18 -2.55 4.58 6.82
C ALA A 18 -2.95 4.52 5.35
N VAL A 19 -2.96 3.31 4.79
CA VAL A 19 -3.39 3.03 3.40
C VAL A 19 -4.56 2.05 3.47
N GLY A 20 -5.65 2.36 2.77
CA GLY A 20 -6.82 1.50 2.66
C GLY A 20 -7.28 1.40 1.21
N LEU A 21 -7.79 0.23 0.82
CA LEU A 21 -8.51 0.05 -0.45
C LEU A 21 -9.95 0.49 -0.24
N LEU A 22 -10.39 1.45 -1.03
CA LEU A 22 -11.68 2.12 -0.86
C LEU A 22 -12.43 2.07 -2.19
N THR A 23 -13.72 1.79 -2.14
CA THR A 23 -14.61 1.95 -3.28
C THR A 23 -14.97 3.43 -3.46
N GLN A 24 -15.54 3.78 -4.62
CA GLN A 24 -16.05 5.13 -4.83
C GLN A 24 -17.08 5.53 -3.76
N ARG A 25 -17.94 4.60 -3.35
CA ARG A 25 -18.93 4.84 -2.29
C ARG A 25 -18.28 5.19 -0.95
N ASP A 26 -17.16 4.54 -0.62
CA ASP A 26 -16.44 4.82 0.63
C ASP A 26 -15.82 6.22 0.59
N LEU A 27 -15.26 6.62 -0.56
CA LEU A 27 -14.73 7.98 -0.76
C LEU A 27 -15.82 9.05 -0.63
N ASP A 28 -17.00 8.80 -1.19
CA ASP A 28 -18.13 9.73 -1.09
C ASP A 28 -18.58 9.92 0.37
N VAL A 29 -18.54 8.85 1.18
CA VAL A 29 -18.88 8.89 2.61
C VAL A 29 -17.81 9.61 3.43
N LEU A 30 -16.52 9.42 3.12
CA LEU A 30 -15.40 10.07 3.84
C LEU A 30 -15.39 11.59 3.64
N GLY A 31 -15.95 12.07 2.52
CA GLY A 31 -16.17 13.49 2.27
C GLY A 31 -14.90 14.35 2.32
N SER A 32 -15.05 15.61 2.72
CA SER A 32 -13.99 16.63 2.64
C SER A 32 -12.82 16.46 3.61
N GLY A 33 -12.93 15.55 4.58
CA GLY A 33 -11.84 15.22 5.52
C GLY A 33 -10.76 14.34 4.90
N PHE A 34 -11.07 13.67 3.78
CA PHE A 34 -10.14 12.81 3.08
C PHE A 34 -9.24 13.62 2.15
N ARG A 35 -7.93 13.59 2.38
CA ARG A 35 -7.00 14.53 1.75
C ARG A 35 -6.39 14.04 0.44
N ARG A 36 -6.27 12.72 0.24
CA ARG A 36 -5.59 12.13 -0.93
C ARG A 36 -6.16 10.74 -1.23
N SER A 37 -6.73 10.55 -2.42
CA SER A 37 -6.95 9.25 -3.05
C SER A 37 -6.05 9.12 -4.27
N PHE A 38 -5.72 7.88 -4.61
CA PHE A 38 -5.15 7.51 -5.90
C PHE A 38 -6.05 6.42 -6.47
N PRO A 39 -6.65 6.62 -7.66
CA PRO A 39 -7.43 5.57 -8.27
C PRO A 39 -6.52 4.39 -8.59
N VAL A 40 -7.00 3.19 -8.30
CA VAL A 40 -6.41 1.97 -8.84
C VAL A 40 -7.10 1.75 -10.18
N GLU A 41 -6.33 1.91 -11.25
CA GLU A 41 -6.83 1.63 -12.60
C GLU A 41 -6.89 0.12 -12.80
N GLU A 42 -7.98 -0.34 -13.41
CA GLU A 42 -8.02 -1.70 -13.97
C GLU A 42 -7.12 -1.70 -15.20
N ASP A 43 -5.95 -2.32 -15.08
CA ASP A 43 -5.01 -2.54 -16.17
C ASP A 43 -4.98 -4.04 -16.49
N THR A 44 -4.88 -4.35 -17.79
CA THR A 44 -4.82 -5.70 -18.35
C THR A 44 -3.39 -6.12 -18.66
N ALA A 45 -2.38 -5.35 -18.28
CA ALA A 45 -0.97 -5.60 -18.60
C ALA A 45 -0.45 -6.99 -18.17
N PHE A 46 -1.12 -7.66 -17.24
CA PHE A 46 -0.75 -8.98 -16.73
C PHE A 46 -1.78 -10.07 -17.02
N ASP A 47 -2.81 -9.80 -17.83
CA ASP A 47 -3.89 -10.76 -18.07
C ASP A 47 -3.36 -12.09 -18.64
N ASP A 48 -2.44 -12.03 -19.60
CA ASP A 48 -1.81 -13.22 -20.19
C ASP A 48 -1.04 -14.05 -19.13
N LEU A 49 -0.39 -13.37 -18.19
CA LEU A 49 0.34 -14.02 -17.09
C LEU A 49 -0.64 -14.65 -16.09
N LEU A 50 -1.70 -13.94 -15.70
CA LEU A 50 -2.72 -14.46 -14.81
C LEU A 50 -3.42 -15.67 -15.43
N GLN A 51 -3.75 -15.61 -16.72
CA GLN A 51 -4.33 -16.73 -17.46
C GLN A 51 -3.38 -17.94 -17.50
N ALA A 52 -2.09 -17.70 -17.69
CA ALA A 52 -1.08 -18.76 -17.64
C ALA A 52 -1.00 -19.39 -16.24
N LEU A 53 -1.10 -18.61 -15.17
CA LEU A 53 -1.11 -19.11 -13.79
C LEU A 53 -2.38 -19.90 -13.47
N ASP A 54 -3.54 -19.44 -13.93
CA ASP A 54 -4.82 -20.14 -13.74
C ASP A 54 -4.85 -21.51 -14.44
N SER A 55 -4.03 -21.69 -15.49
CA SER A 55 -3.88 -22.99 -16.17
C SER A 55 -3.06 -24.01 -15.36
N ILE A 56 -2.36 -23.58 -14.31
CA ILE A 56 -1.53 -24.43 -13.46
C ILE A 56 -2.40 -25.03 -12.36
N GLU A 57 -2.39 -26.36 -12.24
CA GLU A 57 -3.08 -27.04 -11.15
C GLU A 57 -2.49 -26.62 -9.80
N ALA A 58 -3.35 -26.17 -8.88
CA ALA A 58 -2.94 -25.77 -7.54
C ALA A 58 -2.35 -26.98 -6.79
N ILE A 59 -1.09 -26.89 -6.41
CA ILE A 59 -0.46 -27.92 -5.59
C ILE A 59 -1.06 -27.81 -4.18
N HIS A 60 -1.78 -28.85 -3.75
CA HIS A 60 -2.22 -28.96 -2.37
C HIS A 60 -1.00 -29.11 -1.46
N VAL A 61 -0.57 -28.02 -0.84
CA VAL A 61 0.39 -28.09 0.26
C VAL A 61 -0.40 -28.50 1.50
N PRO A 62 -0.22 -29.71 2.04
CA PRO A 62 -0.91 -30.11 3.25
C PRO A 62 -0.55 -29.12 4.36
N HIS A 63 -1.57 -28.59 5.02
CA HIS A 63 -1.37 -27.80 6.24
C HIS A 63 -0.57 -28.65 7.22
N ARG A 64 0.65 -28.21 7.54
CA ARG A 64 1.39 -28.76 8.67
C ARG A 64 0.54 -28.52 9.91
N LYS A 65 -0.05 -29.59 10.45
CA LYS A 65 -0.58 -29.56 11.81
C LYS A 65 0.62 -29.48 12.74
N ASP A 66 0.77 -28.28 13.31
CA ASP A 66 1.42 -27.91 14.56
C ASP A 66 2.80 -28.52 14.86
#